data_AF-A0A397T4P4-F1
#
_entry.id   AF-A0A397T4P4-F1
#
_cell.length_a   1.000
_cell.length_b   1.000
_cell.length_c   1.000
_cell.angle_alpha   90.00
_cell.angle_beta   90.00
_cell.angle_gamma   90.00
#
_symmetry.space_group_name_H-M   'P 1'
#
loop_
_entity.id
_entity.type
_entity.pdbx_description
1 polymer ?
#
loop_
_entity_poly.entity_id
_entity_poly.type
_entity_poly.pdbx_seq_one_letter_code
_entity_poly.pdbx_strand_id
1 'polypeptide(L)'
;MCDQVKSIDKQRLGDKLAKKEEWENPPSPERPAEAKAIQKYLKDTSYKFSEAYLYEKASYKQIQNEGGSVGEVKYKKLAKQAKELVNEILNYL
;
A
#
# COMPACT_ATOMS: atom_id res chain seq x y z
N MET A 1 4.46 -32.45 34.92
CA MET A 1 5.68 -31.78 34.41
C MET A 1 5.76 -31.72 32.87
N CYS A 2 4.66 -31.91 32.12
CA CYS A 2 4.66 -31.90 30.65
C CYS A 2 3.86 -30.76 29.99
N ASP A 3 3.22 -29.89 30.78
CA ASP A 3 2.36 -28.83 30.23
C ASP A 3 3.09 -27.49 30.04
N GLN A 4 4.15 -27.23 30.81
CA GLN A 4 4.96 -26.00 30.68
C GLN A 4 5.92 -26.01 29.48
N VAL A 5 6.38 -27.18 29.04
CA VAL A 5 7.29 -27.27 27.87
C VAL A 5 6.52 -26.96 26.57
N LYS A 6 5.24 -27.36 26.49
CA LYS A 6 4.38 -27.13 25.33
C LYS A 6 3.99 -25.66 25.13
N SER A 7 3.98 -24.85 26.20
CA SER A 7 3.65 -23.41 26.09
C SER A 7 4.83 -22.60 25.55
N ILE A 8 6.07 -22.97 25.94
CA ILE A 8 7.30 -22.30 25.51
C ILE A 8 7.53 -22.51 24.00
N ASP A 9 7.30 -23.72 23.49
CA ASP A 9 7.47 -24.01 22.06
C ASP A 9 6.43 -23.30 21.17
N LYS A 10 5.20 -23.09 21.68
CA LYS A 10 4.18 -22.30 20.97
C LYS A 10 4.52 -20.81 20.90
N GLN A 11 5.04 -20.23 21.99
CA GLN A 11 5.49 -18.83 21.97
C GLN A 11 6.69 -18.63 21.02
N ARG A 12 7.66 -19.56 21.02
CA ARG A 12 8.81 -19.51 20.12
C ARG A 12 8.45 -19.66 18.64
N LEU A 13 7.39 -20.41 18.31
CA LEU A 13 6.86 -20.46 16.95
C LEU A 13 6.12 -19.16 16.57
N GLY A 14 5.34 -18.59 17.49
CA GLY A 14 4.65 -17.31 17.27
C GLY A 14 5.61 -16.15 16.98
N ASP A 15 6.70 -16.05 17.74
CA ASP A 15 7.70 -14.99 17.56
C ASP A 15 8.54 -15.15 16.28
N LYS A 16 8.71 -16.39 15.80
CA LYS A 16 9.38 -16.68 14.52
C LYS A 16 8.47 -16.41 13.31
N LEU A 17 7.16 -16.55 13.47
CA LEU A 17 6.17 -16.20 12.44
C LEU A 17 6.01 -14.67 12.33
N ALA A 18 5.95 -13.96 13.47
CA ALA A 18 5.84 -12.50 13.49
C ALA A 18 7.05 -11.79 12.84
N LYS A 19 8.27 -12.31 13.02
CA LYS A 19 9.49 -11.73 12.40
C LYS A 19 9.63 -12.00 10.90
N LYS A 20 8.86 -12.95 10.35
CA LYS A 20 8.93 -13.30 8.92
C LYS A 20 7.97 -12.45 8.08
N GLU A 21 6.92 -11.89 8.69
CA GLU A 21 5.98 -10.96 8.04
C GLU A 21 6.51 -9.54 7.89
N GLU A 22 7.58 -9.16 8.62
CA GLU A 22 8.11 -7.79 8.63
C GLU A 22 9.10 -7.48 7.48
N TRP A 23 9.52 -8.50 6.69
CA TRP A 23 10.53 -8.34 5.63
C TRP A 23 10.04 -8.60 4.19
N GLU A 24 8.77 -8.96 3.98
CA GLU A 24 8.24 -9.23 2.63
C GLU A 24 7.30 -8.17 2.04
N ASN A 25 6.97 -7.10 2.77
CA ASN A 25 6.21 -5.99 2.20
C ASN A 25 6.98 -4.68 2.35
N PRO A 26 7.68 -4.19 1.30
CA PRO A 26 8.08 -2.78 1.25
C PRO A 26 6.83 -1.91 1.47
N PRO A 27 6.95 -0.73 2.10
CA PRO A 27 5.79 0.08 2.47
C PRO A 27 5.02 0.47 1.22
N SER A 28 3.90 -0.23 0.99
CA SER A 28 2.93 0.15 0.00
C SER A 28 1.89 1.08 0.66
N PRO A 29 1.34 2.07 -0.04
CA PRO A 29 0.50 3.11 0.54
C PRO A 29 -0.94 2.61 0.76
N GLU A 30 -1.12 1.51 1.49
CA GLU A 30 -2.44 1.00 1.83
C GLU A 30 -3.14 1.86 2.89
N ARG A 31 -2.36 2.59 3.71
CA ARG A 31 -2.87 3.34 4.88
C ARG A 31 -2.63 4.86 4.75
N PRO A 32 -3.60 5.72 5.16
CA PRO A 32 -3.43 7.17 5.15
C PRO A 32 -2.21 7.67 5.93
N ALA A 33 -1.80 6.95 6.97
CA ALA A 33 -0.59 7.26 7.74
C ALA A 33 0.70 7.08 6.93
N GLU A 34 0.77 6.06 6.06
CA GLU A 34 1.93 5.79 5.21
C GLU A 34 2.02 6.81 4.09
N ALA A 35 0.89 7.11 3.44
CA ALA A 35 0.86 8.16 2.42
C ALA A 35 1.37 9.50 2.98
N LYS A 36 0.99 9.85 4.21
CA LYS A 36 1.49 11.05 4.89
C LYS A 36 2.97 10.99 5.20
N ALA A 37 3.48 9.83 5.63
CA ALA A 37 4.90 9.64 5.89
C ALA A 37 5.74 9.75 4.60
N ILE A 38 5.28 9.12 3.52
CA ILE A 38 5.91 9.18 2.20
C ILE A 38 5.90 10.61 1.66
N GLN A 39 4.76 11.31 1.72
CA GLN A 39 4.69 12.71 1.31
C GLN A 39 5.63 13.60 2.13
N LYS A 40 5.74 13.37 3.45
CA LYS A 40 6.69 14.12 4.28
C LYS A 40 8.13 13.87 3.83
N TYR A 41 8.50 12.62 3.59
CA TYR A 41 9.83 12.27 3.08
C TYR A 41 10.10 12.92 1.71
N LEU A 42 9.15 12.88 0.78
CA LEU A 42 9.30 13.45 -0.55
C LEU A 42 9.48 14.98 -0.53
N LYS A 43 8.87 15.69 0.44
CA LYS A 43 9.07 17.13 0.66
C LYS A 43 10.51 17.49 1.00
N ASP A 44 11.25 16.59 1.63
CA ASP A 44 12.64 16.81 2.00
C ASP A 44 13.60 16.53 0.82
N THR A 45 13.08 16.09 -0.32
CA THR A 45 13.88 15.81 -1.53
C THR A 45 13.80 16.94 -2.55
N SER A 46 14.76 16.99 -3.48
CA SER A 46 14.72 17.92 -4.62
C SER A 46 13.84 17.45 -5.77
N TYR A 47 13.14 16.31 -5.62
CA TYR A 47 12.28 15.78 -6.67
C TYR A 47 10.92 16.46 -6.65
N LYS A 48 10.37 16.73 -7.83
CA LYS A 48 8.97 17.08 -7.98
C LYS A 48 8.13 15.82 -7.81
N PHE A 49 7.09 15.91 -6.98
CA PHE A 49 6.17 14.80 -6.74
C PHE A 49 4.72 15.30 -6.83
N SER A 50 3.81 14.38 -7.17
CA SER A 50 2.37 14.62 -7.23
C SER A 50 1.76 14.53 -5.84
N GLU A 51 0.83 15.43 -5.52
CA GLU A 51 0.08 15.35 -4.27
C GLU A 51 -1.08 14.35 -4.36
N ALA A 52 -1.57 14.09 -5.58
CA ALA A 52 -2.44 12.97 -5.89
C ALA A 52 -1.66 11.64 -5.85
N TYR A 53 -2.29 10.61 -5.29
CA TYR A 53 -1.75 9.25 -5.26
C TYR A 53 -2.86 8.21 -5.28
N LEU A 54 -2.51 7.00 -5.72
CA LEU A 54 -3.39 5.85 -5.72
C LEU A 54 -3.16 5.02 -4.46
N TYR A 55 -4.25 4.59 -3.82
CA TYR A 55 -4.17 3.56 -2.80
C TYR A 55 -3.93 2.20 -3.45
N GLU A 56 -3.17 1.33 -2.79
CA GLU A 56 -3.17 -0.07 -3.18
C GLU A 56 -4.54 -0.70 -2.84
N LYS A 57 -5.21 -1.16 -3.92
CA LYS A 57 -6.53 -1.78 -3.86
C LYS A 57 -6.61 -2.88 -4.90
N ALA A 58 -7.12 -4.04 -4.47
CA ALA A 58 -7.39 -5.17 -5.34
C ALA A 58 -8.28 -4.81 -6.54
N SER A 59 -9.17 -3.82 -6.38
CA SER A 59 -10.05 -3.33 -7.45
C SER A 59 -9.30 -2.78 -8.67
N TYR A 60 -8.12 -2.16 -8.49
CA TYR A 60 -7.30 -1.70 -9.61
C TYR A 60 -6.68 -2.88 -10.36
N LYS A 61 -6.18 -3.88 -9.64
CA LYS A 61 -5.64 -5.11 -10.24
C LYS A 61 -6.72 -5.89 -10.98
N GLN A 62 -7.91 -5.97 -10.40
CA GLN A 62 -9.05 -6.64 -11.03
C GLN A 62 -9.41 -6.01 -12.37
N ILE A 63 -9.61 -4.68 -12.42
CA ILE A 63 -10.01 -4.02 -13.67
C ILE A 63 -8.94 -4.16 -14.76
N GLN A 64 -7.65 -4.14 -14.38
CA GLN A 64 -6.55 -4.37 -15.31
C GLN A 64 -6.55 -5.79 -15.88
N ASN A 65 -6.85 -6.79 -15.05
CA ASN A 65 -6.98 -8.19 -15.52
C ASN A 65 -8.18 -8.38 -16.47
N GLU A 66 -9.20 -7.55 -16.33
CA GLU A 66 -10.36 -7.50 -17.23
C GLU A 66 -10.08 -6.71 -18.53
N GLY A 67 -8.86 -6.17 -18.69
CA GLY A 67 -8.45 -5.36 -19.84
C GLY A 67 -8.88 -3.89 -19.76
N GLY A 68 -9.45 -3.47 -18.64
CA GLY A 68 -9.84 -2.08 -18.39
C GLY A 68 -8.73 -1.24 -17.79
N SER A 69 -8.97 0.07 -17.77
CA SER A 69 -8.07 1.06 -17.18
C SER A 69 -8.36 1.27 -15.69
N VAL A 70 -7.36 1.75 -14.95
CA VAL A 70 -7.52 2.09 -13.52
C VAL A 70 -8.56 3.19 -13.24
N GLY A 71 -8.91 3.99 -14.27
CA GLY A 71 -9.97 5.00 -14.20
C GLY A 71 -11.39 4.43 -14.30
N GLU A 72 -11.53 3.16 -14.72
CA GLU A 72 -12.80 2.47 -14.96
C GLU A 72 -13.19 1.54 -13.80
N VAL A 73 -12.45 1.59 -12.68
CA VAL A 73 -12.81 0.83 -11.48
C VAL A 73 -14.24 1.15 -11.02
N LYS A 74 -14.96 0.10 -10.60
CA LYS A 74 -16.35 0.18 -10.10
C LYS A 74 -16.54 1.22 -8.98
N TYR A 75 -15.51 1.42 -8.15
CA TYR A 75 -15.57 2.33 -7.01
C TYR A 75 -15.30 3.77 -7.43
N LYS A 76 -16.34 4.61 -7.39
CA LYS A 76 -16.27 6.02 -7.80
C LYS A 76 -15.15 6.83 -7.12
N LYS A 77 -14.87 6.57 -5.85
CA LYS A 77 -13.77 7.24 -5.11
C LYS A 77 -12.40 6.90 -5.72
N LEU A 78 -12.17 5.63 -6.02
CA LEU A 78 -10.93 5.15 -6.62
C LEU A 78 -10.77 5.65 -8.06
N ALA A 79 -11.87 5.68 -8.83
CA ALA A 79 -11.88 6.25 -10.17
C ALA A 79 -11.56 7.76 -10.14
N LYS A 80 -12.08 8.50 -9.14
CA LYS A 80 -11.78 9.92 -8.95
C LYS A 80 -10.31 10.15 -8.66
N GLN A 81 -9.70 9.37 -7.75
CA GLN A 81 -8.28 9.46 -7.45
C GLN A 81 -7.40 9.19 -8.67
N ALA A 82 -7.76 8.19 -9.48
CA ALA A 82 -7.03 7.91 -10.72
C ALA A 82 -7.11 9.08 -11.71
N LYS A 83 -8.28 9.72 -11.84
CA LYS A 83 -8.43 10.90 -12.69
C LYS A 83 -7.64 12.11 -12.16
N GLU A 84 -7.64 12.33 -10.86
CA GLU A 84 -6.86 13.41 -10.22
C GLU A 84 -5.36 13.23 -10.47
N LEU A 85 -4.84 12.02 -10.29
CA LEU A 85 -3.43 11.72 -10.58
C LEU A 85 -3.10 11.92 -12.06
N VAL A 86 -3.94 11.44 -12.99
CA VAL A 86 -3.73 11.65 -14.43
C VAL A 86 -3.70 13.14 -14.77
N ASN A 87 -4.61 13.93 -14.20
CA ASN A 87 -4.63 15.38 -14.44
C ASN A 87 -3.37 16.08 -13.89
N GLU A 88 -2.88 15.70 -12.71
CA GLU A 88 -1.62 16.24 -12.19
C GLU A 88 -0.42 15.91 -13.09
N ILE A 89 -0.36 14.68 -13.63
CA ILE A 89 0.67 14.28 -14.59
C ILE A 89 0.56 15.11 -15.87
N LEU A 90 -0.64 15.25 -16.43
CA LEU A 90 -0.86 16.02 -17.66
C LEU A 90 -0.55 17.51 -17.48
N ASN A 91 -0.81 18.08 -16.31
CA ASN A 91 -0.45 19.47 -16.00
C ASN A 91 1.06 19.68 -15.81
N TYR A 92 1.81 18.60 -15.57
CA TYR A 92 3.26 18.65 -15.36
C TYR A 92 4.06 18.58 -16.66
N LEU A 93 3.50 17.95 -17.70
CA LEU A 93 4.10 17.80 -19.03
C LEU A 93 4.03 19.09 -19.85
#